data_AF-A0A328TIT8-F1
#
_entry.id   AF-A0A328TIT8-F1
#
_cell.length_a   1.000
_cell.length_b   1.000
_cell.length_c   1.000
_cell.angle_alpha   90.00
_cell.angle_beta   90.00
_cell.angle_gamma   90.00
#
_symmetry.space_group_name_H-M   'P 1'
#
loop_
_entity.id
_entity.type
_entity.pdbx_description
1 polymer ?
#
loop_
_entity_poly.entity_id
_entity_poly.type
_entity_poly.pdbx_seq_one_letter_code
_entity_poly.pdbx_strand_id
1 'polypeptide(L)' 'MAERFVKTVKEDYIVFMPKPEVRTALRNLAATFTHYNENHPHNARGYYSLREYRQQRASLT' A
#
# COMPACT_ATOMS: atom_id res chain seq x y z
N MET A 1 -10.96 -1.15 9.80
CA MET A 1 -9.86 -0.49 9.05
C MET A 1 -8.79 -1.48 8.61
N ALA A 2 -8.26 -2.29 9.53
CA ALA A 2 -7.25 -3.31 9.20
C ALA A 2 -7.75 -4.40 8.24
N GLU A 3 -8.98 -4.89 8.41
CA GLU A 3 -9.54 -5.94 7.55
C GLU A 3 -9.62 -5.53 6.07
N ARG A 4 -10.14 -4.33 5.79
CA ARG A 4 -10.23 -3.81 4.41
C ARG A 4 -8.84 -3.61 3.80
N PHE A 5 -7.87 -3.15 4.60
CA PHE A 5 -6.47 -3.05 4.17
C PHE A 5 -5.90 -4.43 3.79
N VAL A 6 -6.07 -5.44 4.65
CA VAL A 6 -5.60 -6.81 4.37
C VAL A 6 -6.28 -7.38 3.13
N LYS A 7 -7.58 -7.11 2.96
CA LYS A 7 -8.33 -7.52 1.76
C LYS A 7 -7.74 -6.91 0.49
N THR A 8 -7.55 -5.59 0.45
CA THR A 8 -6.94 -4.87 -0.69
C THR A 8 -5.52 -5.39 -0.99
N VAL A 9 -4.68 -5.57 0.03
CA VAL A 9 -3.32 -6.10 -0.18
C VAL A 9 -3.36 -7.52 -0.75
N LYS A 10 -4.26 -8.36 -0.27
CA LYS A 10 -4.40 -9.74 -0.78
C LYS A 10 -4.90 -9.76 -2.22
N GLU A 11 -6.04 -9.14 -2.48
CA GLU A 11 -6.78 -9.24 -3.75
C GLU A 11 -6.12 -8.44 -4.88
N ASP A 12 -5.64 -7.23 -4.59
CA ASP A 12 -5.18 -6.31 -5.65
C ASP A 12 -3.67 -6.40 -5.91
N TYR A 13 -2.90 -6.92 -4.95
CA TYR A 13 -1.44 -6.96 -5.04
C TYR A 13 -0.87 -8.36 -4.95
N ILE A 14 -1.15 -9.08 -3.87
CA ILE A 14 -0.53 -10.40 -3.63
C ILE A 14 -0.99 -11.43 -4.66
N VAL A 15 -2.23 -11.39 -5.12
CA VAL A 15 -2.74 -12.30 -6.18
C VAL A 15 -1.91 -12.19 -7.47
N PHE A 16 -1.47 -10.99 -7.84
CA PHE A 16 -0.72 -10.74 -9.08
C PHE A 16 0.80 -10.73 -8.90
N MET A 17 1.28 -10.89 -7.67
CA MET A 17 2.70 -10.85 -7.35
C MET A 17 3.41 -12.13 -7.82
N PRO A 18 4.50 -12.04 -8.61
CA PRO A 18 5.34 -13.19 -8.89
C PRO A 18 6.09 -13.64 -7.64
N LYS A 19 6.09 -14.93 -7.33
CA LYS A 19 6.67 -15.51 -6.10
C LYS A 19 7.43 -16.81 -6.38
N PRO A 20 8.44 -16.81 -7.27
CA PRO A 20 9.15 -18.03 -7.64
C PRO A 20 9.91 -18.65 -6.45
N GLU A 21 10.36 -17.82 -5.50
CA GLU A 21 11.11 -18.23 -4.32
C GLU A 21 10.80 -17.32 -3.13
N VAL A 22 11.04 -17.81 -1.90
CA VAL A 22 10.74 -17.09 -0.66
C VAL A 22 11.42 -15.71 -0.61
N ARG A 23 12.70 -15.62 -0.99
CA ARG A 23 13.45 -14.36 -0.98
C ARG A 23 12.82 -13.32 -1.93
N THR A 24 12.38 -13.76 -3.10
CA THR A 24 11.72 -12.91 -4.09
C THR A 24 10.33 -12.50 -3.62
N ALA A 25 9.57 -13.41 -3.02
CA ALA A 25 8.27 -13.11 -2.43
C ALA A 25 8.36 -12.05 -1.33
N LEU A 26 9.37 -12.12 -0.46
CA LEU A 26 9.60 -11.11 0.59
C LEU A 26 9.98 -9.73 0.02
N ARG A 27 10.84 -9.70 -1.00
CA ARG A 27 11.20 -8.45 -1.70
C ARG A 27 9.98 -7.82 -2.37
N ASN A 28 9.19 -8.63 -3.05
CA ASN A 28 7.99 -8.16 -3.72
C ASN A 28 6.92 -7.70 -2.73
N LEU A 29 6.79 -8.34 -1.57
CA LEU A 29 5.91 -7.90 -0.50
C LEU A 29 6.31 -6.52 0.04
N ALA A 30 7.60 -6.28 0.25
CA ALA A 30 8.10 -4.96 0.63
C ALA A 30 7.79 -3.92 -0.44
N ALA A 31 8.02 -4.24 -1.72
CA ALA A 31 7.70 -3.35 -2.84
C ALA A 31 6.19 -3.04 -2.94
N THR A 32 5.33 -4.03 -2.71
CA THR A 32 3.87 -3.86 -2.66
C THR A 32 3.46 -2.87 -1.57
N PHE A 33 4.02 -2.95 -0.37
CA PHE A 33 3.70 -1.99 0.70
C PHE A 33 4.16 -0.58 0.35
N THR A 34 5.34 -0.42 -0.25
CA THR A 34 5.80 0.88 -0.73
C THR A 34 4.83 1.44 -1.78
N HIS A 35 4.48 0.64 -2.79
CA HIS A 35 3.56 1.05 -3.83
C HIS A 35 2.18 1.44 -3.28
N TYR A 36 1.62 0.64 -2.37
CA TYR A 36 0.35 0.96 -1.72
C TYR A 36 0.39 2.32 -1.00
N ASN A 37 1.49 2.58 -0.28
CA ASN A 37 1.64 3.81 0.48
C ASN A 37 1.87 5.05 -0.39
N GLU A 38 2.49 4.88 -1.56
CA GLU A 38 2.84 5.96 -2.48
C GLU A 38 1.77 6.25 -3.53
N ASN A 39 1.05 5.24 -4.02
CA ASN A 39 0.22 5.38 -5.22
C ASN A 39 -1.25 5.06 -5.00
N HIS A 40 -1.65 4.37 -3.91
CA HIS A 40 -3.04 3.96 -3.76
C HIS A 40 -3.91 5.15 -3.34
N PRO A 41 -4.83 5.63 -4.21
CA PRO A 41 -5.66 6.78 -3.90
C PRO A 41 -6.77 6.37 -2.94
N HIS A 42 -6.90 7.07 -1.82
CA HIS A 42 -7.99 6.85 -0.88
C HIS A 42 -9.11 7.86 -1.12
N ASN A 43 -10.27 7.39 -1.60
CA ASN A 43 -11.46 8.23 -1.84
C ASN A 43 -11.87 9.04 -0.60
N ALA A 44 -11.74 8.46 0.60
CA ALA A 44 -12.06 9.14 1.86
C ALA A 44 -11.04 10.22 2.27
N ARG A 45 -9.91 10.34 1.55
CA ARG A 45 -8.79 11.25 1.86
C ARG A 45 -8.52 12.25 0.73
N GLY A 46 -9.49 12.51 -0.15
CA GLY A 46 -9.33 13.51 -1.22
C GLY A 46 -8.35 13.08 -2.33
N TYR A 47 -8.25 11.78 -2.60
CA TYR A 47 -7.35 11.17 -3.60
C TYR A 47 -5.85 11.21 -3.28
N TYR A 48 -5.44 11.73 -2.11
CA TYR A 48 -4.05 11.62 -1.67
C TYR A 48 -3.64 10.17 -1.39
N SER A 49 -2.39 9.86 -1.71
CA SER A 49 -1.73 8.67 -1.18
C SER A 49 -1.58 8.75 0.35
N LEU A 50 -1.31 7.62 0.98
CA LEU A 50 -1.07 7.55 2.42
C LEU A 50 0.12 8.40 2.86
N ARG A 51 1.20 8.46 2.06
CA ARG A 51 2.36 9.30 2.36
C ARG A 51 2.04 10.77 2.24
N GLU A 52 1.42 11.20 1.15
CA GLU A 52 1.05 12.60 0.95
C GLU A 52 0.11 13.07 2.06
N TYR A 53 -0.90 12.27 2.39
CA TYR A 53 -1.80 12.57 3.49
C TYR A 53 -1.04 12.75 4.82
N ARG A 54 -0.08 11.88 5.12
CA ARG A 54 0.75 12.00 6.34
C ARG A 54 1.62 13.25 6.32
N GLN A 55 2.22 13.59 5.17
CA GLN A 55 3.04 14.80 5.03
C GLN A 55 2.21 16.06 5.21
N GLN A 56 1.06 16.15 4.55
CA GLN A 56 0.12 17.26 4.71
C GLN A 56 -0.35 17.40 6.17
N ARG A 57 -0.61 16.27 6.84
CA ARG A 57 -0.99 16.29 8.26
C ARG A 57 0.14 16.73 9.18
N ALA A 58 1.38 16.38 8.87
CA ALA A 58 2.55 16.82 9.62
C ALA A 58 2.84 18.31 9.42
N SER A 59 2.55 18.88 8.24
CA SER A 59 2.71 20.32 7.99
C SER A 59 1.64 21.20 8.63
N LEU A 60 0.55 20.60 9.12
CA LEU A 60 -0.56 21.29 9.79
C LEU A 60 -0.43 21.28 11.32
N THR A 61 0.66 20.74 11.86
CA THR A 61 0.99 20.67 13.29
C THR A 61 2.29 21.41 13.54
#